data_AF-A0A3D0ZUJ4-F1
#
_entry.id   AF-A0A3D0ZUJ4-F1
#
_cell.length_a   1.000
_cell.length_b   1.000
_cell.length_c   1.000
_cell.angle_alpha   90.00
_cell.angle_beta   90.00
_cell.angle_gamma   90.00
#
_symmetry.space_group_name_H-M   'P 1'
#
loop_
_entity.id
_entity.type
_entity.pdbx_description
1 polymer ?
#
loop_
_entity_poly.entity_id
_entity_poly.type
_entity_poly.pdbx_seq_one_letter_code
_entity_poly.pdbx_strand_id
1 'polypeptide(L)'
;MTTAVTHTNIPKAVRAAESISFNDVPDSFLTSELAWDKVTTHTDDRQSYFPLEVLNELVTAKFIGDIALRYHFVPTQYSHRATIEEDAPAITRACLEDQVDIALLIPL
;
A
#
# COMPACT_ATOMS: atom_id res chain seq x y z
N MET A 1 -3.21 -1.40 -2.32
CA MET A 1 -3.21 -0.56 -1.11
C MET A 1 -2.46 -1.29 -0.01
N THR A 2 -1.57 -0.63 0.72
CA THR A 2 -0.75 -1.23 1.79
C THR A 2 -0.74 -0.36 3.05
N THR A 3 -0.56 -0.97 4.21
CA THR A 3 -0.27 -0.28 5.49
C THR A 3 1.23 -0.17 5.78
N ALA A 4 2.09 -0.72 4.93
CA ALA A 4 3.54 -0.59 5.01
C ALA A 4 3.95 0.87 4.80
N VAL A 5 4.78 1.43 5.69
CA VAL A 5 5.17 2.85 5.60
C VAL A 5 6.11 3.05 4.42
N THR A 6 5.73 3.97 3.53
CA THR A 6 6.39 4.23 2.24
C THR A 6 7.52 5.26 2.35
N HIS A 7 7.39 6.21 3.27
CA HIS A 7 8.35 7.28 3.49
C HIS A 7 8.84 7.29 4.94
N THR A 8 10.16 7.21 5.13
CA THR A 8 10.79 7.17 6.46
C THR A 8 10.75 8.50 7.21
N ASN A 9 10.46 9.60 6.51
CA ASN A 9 10.65 10.95 7.03
C ASN A 9 9.38 11.59 7.59
N ILE A 10 8.24 10.89 7.56
CA ILE A 10 6.96 11.42 8.04
C ILE A 10 6.66 10.85 9.43
N PRO A 11 6.55 11.70 10.49
CA PRO A 11 6.19 11.25 11.82
C PRO A 11 4.81 10.58 11.86
N LYS A 12 4.68 9.49 12.62
CA LYS A 12 3.43 8.70 12.69
C LYS A 12 2.18 9.52 12.97
N ALA A 13 2.28 10.54 13.83
CA ALA A 13 1.14 11.36 14.26
C ALA A 13 0.53 12.25 13.16
N VAL A 14 1.23 12.44 12.03
CA VAL A 14 0.81 13.30 10.92
C VAL A 14 0.70 12.56 9.59
N ARG A 15 0.82 11.22 9.59
CA ARG A 15 0.63 10.42 8.38
C ARG A 15 -0.85 10.43 7.99
N ALA A 16 -1.10 10.57 6.69
CA ALA A 16 -2.42 10.43 6.06
C ALA A 16 -2.32 9.44 4.90
N ALA A 17 -3.44 9.02 4.33
CA ALA A 17 -3.42 8.22 3.12
C ALA A 17 -2.72 8.96 1.96
N GLU A 18 -1.89 8.23 1.23
CA GLU A 18 -1.09 8.76 0.12
C GLU A 18 -1.25 7.89 -1.11
N SER A 19 -1.16 8.52 -2.29
CA SER A 19 -1.11 7.85 -3.58
C SER A 19 0.25 8.09 -4.21
N ILE A 20 0.99 7.03 -4.48
CA ILE A 20 2.42 7.08 -4.81
C ILE A 20 2.62 6.34 -6.13
N SER A 21 3.47 6.88 -7.02
CA SER A 21 3.75 6.22 -8.29
C SER A 21 4.41 4.85 -8.06
N PHE A 22 4.07 3.85 -8.87
CA PHE A 22 4.79 2.58 -8.85
C PHE A 22 6.27 2.71 -9.22
N ASN A 23 6.67 3.82 -9.86
CA ASN A 23 8.09 4.12 -10.13
C ASN A 23 8.87 4.52 -8.86
N ASP A 24 8.16 4.92 -7.80
CA ASP A 24 8.74 5.36 -6.52
C ASP A 24 8.59 4.28 -5.42
N VAL A 25 8.41 3.02 -5.82
CA VAL A 25 8.35 1.90 -4.86
C VAL A 25 9.74 1.68 -4.25
N PRO A 26 9.88 1.71 -2.91
CA PRO A 26 11.16 1.44 -2.28
C PRO A 26 11.51 -0.05 -2.35
N ASP A 27 12.81 -0.37 -2.31
CA ASP A 27 13.27 -1.76 -2.21
C ASP A 27 12.71 -2.46 -0.96
N SER A 28 12.57 -1.72 0.14
CA SER A 28 11.97 -2.17 1.40
C SER A 28 11.10 -1.08 2.02
N PHE A 29 9.94 -1.45 2.57
CA PHE A 29 9.09 -0.55 3.34
C PHE A 29 9.55 -0.43 4.79
N LEU A 30 9.25 0.71 5.44
CA LEU A 30 9.50 0.86 6.87
C LEU A 30 8.37 0.21 7.67
N THR A 31 8.58 -1.03 8.06
CA THR A 31 7.57 -1.81 8.79
C THR A 31 7.86 -1.87 10.29
N SER A 32 9.05 -1.49 10.76
CA SER A 32 9.49 -1.68 12.15
C SER A 32 8.56 -1.06 13.22
N GLU A 33 7.76 -0.07 12.85
CA GLU A 33 6.80 0.62 13.73
C GLU A 33 5.40 -0.03 13.77
N LEU A 34 5.11 -0.99 12.89
CA LEU A 34 3.84 -1.73 12.92
C LEU A 34 3.90 -2.84 14.00
N ALA A 35 2.72 -3.28 14.40
CA ALA A 35 2.54 -4.21 15.49
C ALA A 35 2.23 -5.62 14.97
N TRP A 36 3.21 -6.51 15.04
CA TRP A 36 3.07 -7.95 14.79
C TRP A 36 4.07 -8.71 15.68
N ASP A 37 3.98 -10.05 15.72
CA ASP A 37 4.97 -10.89 16.41
C ASP A 37 6.28 -10.96 15.62
N LYS A 38 7.28 -10.20 16.07
CA LYS A 38 8.60 -10.08 15.43
C LYS A 38 9.53 -11.27 15.68
N VAL A 39 9.16 -12.22 16.55
CA VAL A 39 9.93 -13.45 16.77
C VAL A 39 9.48 -14.52 15.79
N THR A 40 8.17 -14.59 15.54
CA THR A 40 7.57 -15.61 14.67
C THR A 40 7.69 -15.27 13.18
N THR A 41 7.73 -13.98 12.81
CA THR A 41 7.82 -13.57 11.40
C THR A 41 8.55 -12.24 11.20
N HIS A 42 8.92 -11.96 9.96
CA HIS A 42 9.60 -10.74 9.51
C HIS A 42 8.96 -10.21 8.21
N THR A 43 9.36 -9.00 7.80
CA THR A 43 8.92 -8.35 6.56
C THR A 43 10.10 -8.02 5.63
N ASP A 44 11.23 -8.72 5.84
CA ASP A 44 12.47 -8.55 5.07
C ASP A 44 12.29 -8.87 3.57
N ASP A 45 11.38 -9.78 3.23
CA ASP A 45 10.98 -10.03 1.85
C ASP A 45 9.74 -9.20 1.49
N ARG A 46 9.94 -8.14 0.69
CA ARG A 46 8.86 -7.28 0.21
C ARG A 46 7.82 -8.06 -0.61
N GLN A 47 8.22 -9.06 -1.41
CA GLN A 47 7.29 -9.77 -2.28
C GLN A 47 6.31 -10.65 -1.51
N SER A 48 6.64 -11.04 -0.27
CA SER A 48 5.76 -11.83 0.59
C SER A 48 4.45 -11.10 0.96
N TYR A 49 4.42 -9.77 0.88
CA TYR A 49 3.22 -8.97 1.16
C TYR A 49 2.88 -7.93 0.09
N PHE A 50 3.86 -7.43 -0.66
CA PHE A 50 3.67 -6.46 -1.74
C PHE A 50 4.14 -7.08 -3.08
N PRO A 51 3.28 -7.89 -3.73
CA PRO A 51 3.67 -8.80 -4.81
C PRO A 51 3.77 -8.11 -6.19
N LEU A 52 4.48 -6.99 -6.27
CA LEU A 52 4.57 -6.17 -7.48
C LEU A 52 5.13 -6.96 -8.67
N GLU A 53 6.17 -7.75 -8.45
CA GLU A 53 6.85 -8.51 -9.50
C GLU A 53 5.94 -9.61 -10.06
N VAL A 54 5.23 -10.34 -9.19
CA VAL A 54 4.22 -11.34 -9.62
C VAL A 54 3.08 -10.68 -10.39
N LEU A 55 2.61 -9.50 -9.95
CA LEU A 55 1.57 -8.78 -10.69
C LEU A 55 2.05 -8.39 -12.11
N ASN A 56 3.29 -7.95 -12.26
CA ASN A 56 3.88 -7.64 -13.57
C ASN A 56 3.99 -8.88 -14.47
N GLU A 57 4.32 -10.04 -13.90
CA GLU A 57 4.31 -11.31 -14.63
C GLU A 57 2.90 -11.66 -15.12
N LEU A 58 1.86 -11.44 -14.29
CA LEU A 58 0.47 -11.67 -14.67
C LEU A 58 -0.02 -10.73 -15.78
N VAL A 59 0.44 -9.47 -15.80
CA VAL A 59 0.20 -8.55 -16.94
C VAL A 59 0.88 -9.09 -18.20
N THR A 60 2.15 -9.50 -18.09
CA THR A 60 2.92 -10.03 -19.22
C THR A 60 2.28 -11.31 -19.80
N ALA A 61 1.76 -12.17 -18.93
CA ALA A 61 1.02 -13.37 -19.28
C ALA A 61 -0.41 -13.08 -19.81
N LYS A 62 -0.84 -11.81 -19.83
CA LYS A 62 -2.18 -11.35 -20.20
C LYS A 62 -3.30 -11.96 -19.36
N PHE A 63 -2.98 -12.33 -18.12
CA PHE A 63 -3.96 -12.84 -17.15
C PHE A 63 -4.77 -11.69 -16.53
N ILE A 64 -4.09 -10.57 -16.25
CA ILE A 64 -4.72 -9.28 -15.92
C ILE A 64 -4.37 -8.25 -17.00
N GLY A 65 -5.20 -7.21 -17.13
CA GLY A 65 -5.05 -6.20 -18.18
C GLY A 65 -3.82 -5.31 -17.97
N ASP A 66 -3.75 -4.61 -16.84
CA ASP A 66 -2.66 -3.71 -16.49
C ASP A 66 -2.59 -3.52 -14.96
N ILE A 67 -1.51 -2.89 -14.49
CA ILE A 67 -1.38 -2.37 -13.12
C ILE A 67 -1.61 -0.85 -13.16
N ALA A 68 -2.34 -0.32 -12.18
CA ALA A 68 -2.58 1.13 -12.07
C ALA A 68 -1.27 1.93 -11.98
N LEU A 69 -1.31 3.25 -12.24
CA LEU A 69 -0.12 4.11 -12.21
C LEU A 69 0.44 4.33 -10.79
N ARG A 70 -0.39 4.13 -9.77
CA ARG A 70 -0.09 4.41 -8.36
C ARG A 70 -0.54 3.28 -7.44
N TYR A 71 0.22 3.09 -6.37
CA TYR A 71 -0.21 2.33 -5.21
C TYR A 71 -0.59 3.29 -4.08
N HIS A 72 -1.33 2.78 -3.10
CA HIS A 72 -1.88 3.60 -2.02
C HIS A 72 -1.36 3.14 -0.67
N PHE A 73 -0.84 4.08 0.12
CA PHE A 73 -0.49 3.90 1.53
C PHE A 73 -1.65 4.34 2.41
N VAL A 74 -1.93 3.60 3.47
CA VAL A 74 -2.86 4.00 4.55
C VAL A 74 -2.19 3.82 5.90
N PRO A 75 -2.14 4.85 6.75
CA PRO A 75 -1.53 4.70 8.07
C PRO A 75 -2.37 3.79 8.98
N THR A 76 -1.70 2.88 9.68
CA THR A 76 -2.34 2.15 10.80
C THR A 76 -2.53 3.11 11.98
N GLN A 77 -3.76 3.60 12.14
CA GLN A 77 -4.15 4.53 13.19
C GLN A 77 -5.41 4.06 13.95
N TYR A 78 -5.61 4.56 15.17
CA TYR A 78 -6.77 4.21 16.01
C TYR A 78 -8.04 5.00 15.67
N SER A 79 -7.95 6.04 14.82
CA SER A 79 -9.09 6.88 14.46
C SER A 79 -9.89 6.26 13.32
N HIS A 80 -10.91 5.48 13.66
CA HIS A 80 -11.88 4.95 12.70
C HIS A 80 -12.55 6.07 11.88
N ARG A 81 -12.81 7.21 12.53
CA ARG A 81 -13.36 8.40 11.87
C ARG A 81 -12.44 8.90 10.76
N ALA A 82 -11.14 9.05 11.02
CA ALA A 82 -10.19 9.50 9.99
C ALA A 82 -10.12 8.51 8.83
N THR A 83 -10.14 7.20 9.11
CA THR A 83 -10.15 6.19 8.05
C THR A 83 -11.38 6.30 7.13
N ILE A 84 -12.57 6.49 7.70
CA ILE A 84 -13.83 6.56 6.93
C ILE A 84 -14.03 7.92 6.24
N GLU A 85 -13.71 9.01 6.93
CA GLU A 85 -14.03 10.36 6.46
C GLU A 85 -12.93 10.96 5.58
N GLU A 86 -11.68 10.49 5.72
CA GLU A 86 -10.51 11.11 5.09
C GLU A 86 -9.76 10.11 4.19
N ASP A 87 -9.21 9.02 4.77
CA ASP A 87 -8.32 8.09 4.05
C ASP A 87 -9.03 7.31 2.93
N ALA A 88 -10.14 6.62 3.27
CA ALA A 88 -10.86 5.78 2.31
C ALA A 88 -11.49 6.59 1.16
N PRO A 89 -12.10 7.77 1.38
CA PRO A 89 -12.58 8.61 0.28
C PRO A 89 -11.46 9.11 -0.63
N ALA A 90 -10.27 9.41 -0.08
CA ALA A 90 -9.13 9.86 -0.88
C ALA A 90 -8.66 8.77 -1.85
N ILE A 91 -8.51 7.53 -1.35
CA ILE A 91 -8.11 6.39 -2.17
C ILE A 91 -9.21 6.02 -3.17
N THR A 92 -10.47 6.01 -2.73
CA THR A 92 -11.59 5.72 -3.62
C THR A 92 -11.62 6.68 -4.81
N ARG A 93 -11.39 7.98 -4.56
CA ARG A 93 -11.30 8.98 -5.62
C ARG A 93 -10.14 8.69 -6.58
N ALA A 94 -8.96 8.37 -6.06
CA ALA A 94 -7.80 8.04 -6.89
C ALA A 94 -8.04 6.78 -7.75
N CYS A 95 -8.66 5.74 -7.18
CA CYS A 95 -9.05 4.54 -7.93
C CYS A 95 -10.05 4.86 -9.04
N LEU A 96 -11.04 5.71 -8.78
CA LEU A 96 -12.03 6.13 -9.78
C LEU A 96 -11.41 6.96 -10.90
N GLU A 97 -10.48 7.87 -10.56
CA GLU A 97 -9.72 8.67 -11.54
C GLU A 97 -8.88 7.78 -12.47
N ASP A 98 -8.25 6.74 -11.90
CA ASP A 98 -7.40 5.80 -12.63
C ASP A 98 -8.19 4.64 -13.28
N GLN A 99 -9.53 4.65 -13.17
CA GLN A 99 -10.41 3.60 -13.69
C GLN A 99 -10.04 2.20 -13.19
N VAL A 100 -9.66 2.08 -11.92
CA VAL A 100 -9.29 0.82 -11.29
C VAL A 100 -10.51 -0.09 -11.12
N ASP A 101 -10.47 -1.27 -11.73
CA ASP A 101 -11.52 -2.29 -11.59
C ASP A 101 -11.44 -3.05 -10.26
N ILE A 102 -10.22 -3.33 -9.79
CA ILE A 102 -9.95 -4.17 -8.61
C ILE A 102 -8.85 -3.53 -7.75
N ALA A 103 -9.13 -3.38 -6.46
CA ALA A 103 -8.13 -2.98 -5.46
C ALA A 103 -7.69 -4.18 -4.61
N LEU A 104 -6.39 -4.46 -4.57
CA LEU A 104 -5.81 -5.41 -3.62
C LEU A 104 -5.47 -4.68 -2.30
N LEU A 105 -6.05 -5.16 -1.20
CA LEU A 105 -5.77 -4.64 0.14
C LEU A 105 -4.72 -5.53 0.82
N ILE A 106 -3.61 -4.93 1.25
CA ILE A 106 -2.48 -5.61 1.88
C ILE A 106 -2.39 -5.12 3.33
N PRO A 107 -2.99 -5.85 4.29
CA PRO A 107 -2.82 -5.56 5.70
C PRO A 107 -1.50 -6.16 6.20
N LEU A 108 -0.67 -5.31 6.81
CA LEU A 108 0.51 -5.68 7.61
C LEU A 108 0.32 -5.24 9.06
#